data_AF-A0A1H2ZQZ8-F1
#
_entry.id   AF-A0A1H2ZQZ8-F1
#
_cell.length_a   1.000
_cell.length_b   1.000
_cell.length_c   1.000
_cell.angle_alpha   90.00
_cell.angle_beta   90.00
_cell.angle_gamma   90.00
#
_symmetry.space_group_name_H-M   'P 1'
#
loop_
_entity.id
_entity.type
_entity.pdbx_description
1 polymer ?
#
loop_
_entity_poly.entity_id
_entity_poly.type
_entity_poly.pdbx_seq_one_letter_code
_entity_poly.pdbx_strand_id
1 'polypeptide(L)'
;MFSPLMSFDVQTLLVAVTLATMLSAVTRILLWRTHPGIPGLGHWAGANVLGTVALLMIAMRNVVPEWLALSLAQMLIAMGFIILWDGFRRFVGRAPLSRPVLMVLIVFAIGLIVASNVLQSLSFRTSSNAFWVALLSAMVAQELLSAARPREIAMRVSGWLYAISAALFFVRSFAVATSDATVDPWSPDGQTPLMLLWWLCFTMGATLGMVLMASERLQKELDHPSWA
;
A
#
# COMPACT_ATOMS: atom_id res chain seq x y z
N MET A 1 -20.36 -20.53 -14.48
CA MET A 1 -20.67 -20.63 -13.04
C MET A 1 -19.44 -21.24 -12.36
N PHE A 2 -18.51 -20.39 -11.92
CA PHE A 2 -17.34 -20.87 -11.17
C PHE A 2 -17.81 -21.12 -9.73
N SER A 3 -17.80 -22.37 -9.28
CA SER A 3 -17.94 -22.69 -7.86
C SER A 3 -16.86 -21.93 -7.09
N PRO A 4 -17.17 -21.27 -5.94
CA PRO A 4 -16.13 -20.65 -5.13
C PRO A 4 -15.24 -21.77 -4.59
N LEU A 5 -14.04 -21.91 -5.16
CA LEU A 5 -13.11 -23.00 -4.87
C LEU A 5 -12.64 -23.02 -3.40
N MET A 6 -12.80 -21.92 -2.65
CA MET A 6 -12.69 -21.85 -1.19
C MET A 6 -13.45 -20.62 -0.71
N SER A 7 -14.40 -20.80 0.22
CA SER A 7 -14.99 -19.68 0.95
C SER A 7 -14.01 -19.30 2.07
N PHE A 8 -13.24 -18.23 1.87
CA PHE A 8 -12.29 -17.78 2.88
C PHE A 8 -13.02 -16.91 3.91
N ASP A 9 -12.86 -17.24 5.18
CA ASP A 9 -13.35 -16.38 6.26
C ASP A 9 -12.59 -15.04 6.27
N VAL A 10 -13.33 -13.95 6.04
CA VAL A 10 -12.80 -12.59 5.91
C VAL A 10 -12.11 -12.15 7.20
N GLN A 11 -12.62 -12.58 8.36
CA GLN A 11 -12.06 -12.21 9.66
C GLN A 11 -10.69 -12.85 9.85
N THR A 12 -10.58 -14.14 9.58
CA THR A 12 -9.31 -14.87 9.64
C THR A 12 -8.29 -14.29 8.68
N LEU A 13 -8.68 -13.98 7.44
CA LEU A 13 -7.79 -13.33 6.47
C LEU A 13 -7.35 -11.93 6.92
N LEU A 14 -8.26 -11.14 7.48
CA LEU A 14 -7.94 -9.81 7.99
C LEU A 14 -6.92 -9.87 9.13
N VAL A 15 -7.07 -10.82 10.06
CA VAL A 15 -6.09 -11.07 11.12
C VAL A 15 -4.74 -11.48 10.53
N ALA A 16 -4.72 -12.43 9.59
CA ALA A 16 -3.49 -12.89 8.96
C ALA A 16 -2.75 -11.76 8.22
N VAL A 17 -3.48 -10.96 7.44
CA VAL A 17 -2.96 -9.77 6.76
C VAL A 17 -2.40 -8.76 7.76
N THR A 18 -3.13 -8.49 8.85
CA THR A 18 -2.70 -7.54 9.88
C THR A 18 -1.37 -7.97 10.50
N LEU A 19 -1.25 -9.24 10.89
CA LEU A 19 -0.02 -9.80 11.45
C LEU A 19 1.14 -9.78 10.43
N ALA A 20 0.89 -10.12 9.17
CA ALA A 20 1.89 -10.05 8.11
C ALA A 20 2.37 -8.62 7.86
N THR A 21 1.46 -7.64 7.86
CA THR A 21 1.81 -6.22 7.74
C THR A 21 2.55 -5.72 8.98
N MET A 22 2.18 -6.14 10.20
CA MET A 22 2.93 -5.85 11.43
C MET A 22 4.37 -6.34 11.36
N LEU A 23 4.58 -7.61 10.97
CA LEU A 23 5.92 -8.17 10.83
C LEU A 23 6.71 -7.43 9.75
N SER A 24 6.06 -7.13 8.62
CA SER A 24 6.66 -6.31 7.55
C SER A 24 7.09 -4.92 8.06
N ALA A 25 6.31 -4.32 8.97
CA ALA A 25 6.64 -3.01 9.55
C ALA A 25 7.88 -3.11 10.41
N VAL A 26 7.96 -4.13 11.28
CA VAL A 26 9.15 -4.41 12.09
C VAL A 26 10.38 -4.60 11.20
N THR A 27 10.29 -5.43 10.15
CA THR A 27 11.40 -5.65 9.22
C THR A 27 11.86 -4.34 8.56
N ARG A 28 10.94 -3.48 8.12
CA ARG A 28 11.28 -2.19 7.51
C ARG A 28 11.87 -1.20 8.51
N ILE A 29 11.38 -1.19 9.76
CA ILE A 29 11.95 -0.38 10.84
C ILE A 29 13.38 -0.84 11.13
N LEU A 30 13.62 -2.16 11.23
CA LEU A 30 14.96 -2.72 11.43
C LEU A 30 15.87 -2.34 10.26
N LEU A 31 15.43 -2.50 9.02
CA LEU A 31 16.19 -2.10 7.83
C LEU A 31 16.60 -0.61 7.89
N TRP A 32 15.66 0.27 8.26
CA TRP A 32 15.94 1.70 8.43
C TRP A 32 16.93 1.97 9.57
N ARG A 33 16.80 1.29 10.71
CA ARG A 33 17.69 1.46 11.86
C ARG A 33 19.11 0.95 11.58
N THR A 34 19.26 -0.11 10.79
CA THR A 34 20.56 -0.67 10.39
C THR A 34 21.24 0.19 9.32
N HIS A 35 20.46 0.81 8.43
CA HIS A 35 20.99 1.60 7.31
C HIS A 35 20.38 3.02 7.25
N PRO A 36 20.57 3.86 8.29
CA PRO A 36 19.93 5.19 8.36
C PRO A 36 20.42 6.16 7.28
N GLY A 37 21.60 5.90 6.69
CA GLY A 37 22.17 6.69 5.60
C GLY A 37 21.48 6.49 4.24
N ILE A 38 20.69 5.42 4.05
CA ILE A 38 20.00 5.19 2.78
C ILE A 38 18.69 6.01 2.78
N PRO A 39 18.53 6.98 1.85
CA PRO A 39 17.36 7.82 1.81
C PRO A 39 16.10 7.02 1.47
N GLY A 40 14.98 7.34 2.13
CA GLY A 40 13.67 6.73 1.86
C GLY A 40 13.28 5.58 2.78
N LEU A 41 14.23 4.86 3.41
CA LEU A 41 13.92 3.69 4.24
C LEU A 41 13.00 4.02 5.44
N GLY A 42 13.24 5.15 6.11
CA GLY A 42 12.37 5.60 7.20
C GLY A 42 10.93 5.90 6.74
N HIS A 43 10.75 6.34 5.49
CA HIS A 43 9.43 6.58 4.92
C HIS A 43 8.73 5.24 4.61
N TRP A 44 9.45 4.24 4.10
CA TRP A 44 8.90 2.89 3.88
C TRP A 44 8.44 2.23 5.18
N ALA A 45 9.22 2.42 6.27
CA ALA A 45 8.87 1.96 7.60
C ALA A 45 7.62 2.68 8.13
N GLY A 46 7.61 4.02 8.10
CA GLY A 46 6.47 4.83 8.55
C GLY A 46 5.19 4.53 7.80
N ALA A 47 5.26 4.40 6.46
CA ALA A 47 4.13 4.01 5.64
C ALA A 47 3.54 2.66 6.05
N ASN A 48 4.39 1.68 6.36
CA ASN A 48 3.92 0.35 6.76
C ASN A 48 3.33 0.34 8.17
N VAL A 49 3.86 1.16 9.09
CA VAL A 49 3.26 1.37 10.42
C VAL A 49 1.85 1.97 10.29
N LEU A 50 1.66 2.98 9.45
CA LEU A 50 0.33 3.53 9.19
C LEU A 50 -0.63 2.48 8.62
N GLY A 51 -0.15 1.65 7.68
CA GLY A 51 -0.92 0.52 7.14
C GLY A 51 -1.31 -0.50 8.21
N THR A 52 -0.40 -0.85 9.11
CA THR A 52 -0.69 -1.72 10.28
C THR A 52 -1.78 -1.13 11.16
N VAL A 53 -1.67 0.15 11.54
CA VAL A 53 -2.67 0.81 12.39
C VAL A 53 -4.02 0.85 11.69
N ALA A 54 -4.05 1.11 10.38
CA ALA A 54 -5.28 1.09 9.59
C ALA A 54 -5.96 -0.29 9.60
N LEU A 55 -5.20 -1.37 9.40
CA LEU A 55 -5.73 -2.74 9.43
C LEU A 55 -6.24 -3.12 10.82
N LEU A 56 -5.55 -2.72 11.89
CA LEU A 56 -6.02 -2.90 13.27
C LEU A 56 -7.34 -2.17 13.50
N MET A 57 -7.50 -0.93 13.01
CA MET A 57 -8.78 -0.22 13.12
C MET A 57 -9.92 -0.94 12.39
N ILE A 58 -9.66 -1.49 11.21
CA ILE A 58 -10.66 -2.28 10.46
C ILE A 58 -11.01 -3.58 11.20
N ALA A 59 -10.02 -4.24 11.80
CA ALA A 59 -10.22 -5.45 12.60
C ALA A 59 -11.03 -5.16 13.88
N MET A 60 -10.80 -4.01 14.52
CA MET A 60 -11.47 -3.56 15.74
C MET A 60 -12.81 -2.84 15.52
N ARG A 61 -13.40 -2.92 14.31
CA ARG A 61 -14.67 -2.24 13.97
C ARG A 61 -15.85 -2.56 14.89
N ASN A 62 -15.81 -3.68 15.63
CA ASN A 62 -16.87 -4.05 16.57
C ASN A 62 -16.76 -3.32 17.92
N VAL A 63 -15.64 -2.62 18.16
CA VAL A 63 -15.34 -1.88 19.40
C VAL A 63 -15.51 -0.37 19.22
N VAL A 64 -15.29 0.14 18.00
CA VAL A 64 -15.34 1.57 17.65
C VAL A 64 -16.47 1.77 16.64
N PRO A 65 -17.20 2.92 16.64
CA PRO A 65 -18.21 3.19 15.61
C PRO A 65 -17.66 2.95 14.20
N GLU A 66 -18.36 2.14 13.41
CA GLU A 66 -17.88 1.65 12.12
C GLU A 66 -17.48 2.78 11.17
N TRP A 67 -18.31 3.83 11.09
CA TRP A 67 -18.03 5.00 10.25
C TRP A 67 -16.70 5.68 10.61
N LEU A 68 -16.34 5.71 11.91
CA LEU A 68 -15.12 6.32 12.40
C LEU A 68 -13.92 5.42 12.13
N ALA A 69 -14.03 4.12 12.45
CA ALA A 69 -12.98 3.14 12.22
C ALA A 69 -12.59 3.08 10.74
N LEU A 70 -13.58 3.01 9.83
CA LEU A 70 -13.35 2.95 8.40
C LEU A 70 -12.79 4.26 7.83
N SER A 71 -13.23 5.42 8.34
CA SER A 71 -12.73 6.72 7.85
C SER A 71 -11.29 6.98 8.29
N LEU A 72 -10.95 6.66 9.54
CA LEU A 72 -9.59 6.76 10.04
C LEU A 72 -8.66 5.78 9.31
N ALA A 73 -9.09 4.54 9.11
CA ALA A 73 -8.32 3.57 8.35
C ALA A 73 -8.04 4.05 6.91
N GLN A 74 -9.05 4.60 6.22
CA GLN A 74 -8.88 5.17 4.89
C GLN A 74 -7.87 6.34 4.87
N MET A 75 -7.92 7.21 5.88
CA MET A 75 -6.97 8.31 6.02
C MET A 75 -5.54 7.81 6.23
N LEU A 76 -5.36 6.82 7.11
CA LEU A 76 -4.05 6.23 7.42
C LEU A 76 -3.46 5.51 6.20
N ILE A 77 -4.28 4.77 5.44
CA ILE A 77 -3.88 4.15 4.18
C ILE A 77 -3.45 5.22 3.18
N ALA A 78 -4.25 6.27 3.02
CA ALA A 78 -3.95 7.35 2.09
C ALA A 78 -2.62 8.03 2.41
N MET A 79 -2.40 8.42 3.66
CA MET A 79 -1.15 9.01 4.13
C MET A 79 0.03 8.03 4.00
N GLY A 80 -0.19 6.76 4.32
CA GLY A 80 0.80 5.70 4.18
C GLY A 80 1.34 5.60 2.75
N PHE A 81 0.45 5.58 1.75
CA PHE A 81 0.87 5.52 0.35
C PHE A 81 1.56 6.81 -0.15
N ILE A 82 1.15 7.99 0.32
CA ILE A 82 1.85 9.25 -0.01
C ILE A 82 3.29 9.20 0.52
N ILE A 83 3.47 8.82 1.79
CA ILE A 83 4.79 8.69 2.42
C ILE A 83 5.61 7.61 1.71
N LEU A 84 5.00 6.49 1.35
CA LEU A 84 5.64 5.40 0.62
C LEU A 84 6.18 5.88 -0.73
N TRP A 85 5.37 6.62 -1.48
CA TRP A 85 5.78 7.20 -2.77
C TRP A 85 6.94 8.17 -2.60
N ASP A 86 6.87 9.10 -1.65
CA ASP A 86 7.99 10.00 -1.34
C ASP A 86 9.26 9.23 -0.95
N GLY A 87 9.12 8.15 -0.18
CA GLY A 87 10.20 7.24 0.19
C GLY A 87 10.89 6.63 -1.03
N PHE A 88 10.12 6.13 -2.00
CA PHE A 88 10.69 5.59 -3.24
C PHE A 88 11.36 6.66 -4.09
N ARG A 89 10.78 7.86 -4.21
CA ARG A 89 11.42 8.98 -4.94
C ARG A 89 12.79 9.30 -4.35
N ARG A 90 12.88 9.42 -3.03
CA ARG A 90 14.15 9.65 -2.32
C ARG A 90 15.13 8.51 -2.52
N PHE A 91 14.65 7.26 -2.47
CA PHE A 91 15.50 6.08 -2.65
C PHE A 91 16.16 6.05 -4.03
N VAL A 92 15.41 6.35 -5.09
CA VAL A 92 15.93 6.41 -6.47
C VAL A 92 16.69 7.71 -6.79
N GLY A 93 16.91 8.57 -5.79
CA GLY A 93 17.68 9.82 -5.93
C GLY A 93 16.91 10.98 -6.57
N ARG A 94 15.57 10.90 -6.66
CA ARG A 94 14.73 12.00 -7.12
C ARG A 94 14.42 12.97 -5.99
N ALA A 95 14.07 14.20 -6.38
CA ALA A 95 13.63 15.21 -5.43
C ALA A 95 12.37 14.74 -4.65
N PRO A 96 12.25 15.09 -3.36
CA PRO A 96 11.05 14.79 -2.59
C PRO A 96 9.81 15.43 -3.20
N LEU A 97 8.63 14.96 -2.78
CA LEU A 97 7.36 15.60 -3.13
C LEU A 97 7.36 17.05 -2.66
N SER A 98 7.02 17.96 -3.56
CA SER A 98 6.91 19.37 -3.23
C SER A 98 5.72 19.59 -2.30
N ARG A 99 5.80 20.63 -1.46
CA ARG A 99 4.69 20.99 -0.54
C ARG A 99 3.36 21.17 -1.26
N PRO A 100 3.27 21.82 -2.45
CA PRO A 100 2.02 21.93 -3.19
C PRO A 100 1.45 20.57 -3.59
N VAL A 101 2.29 19.64 -4.05
CA VAL A 101 1.85 18.29 -4.42
C VAL A 101 1.33 17.54 -3.20
N LEU A 102 2.04 17.60 -2.07
CA LEU A 102 1.57 17.01 -0.82
C LEU A 102 0.21 17.58 -0.39
N MET A 103 0.04 18.90 -0.45
CA MET A 103 -1.22 19.56 -0.11
C MET A 103 -2.36 19.10 -1.03
N VAL A 104 -2.14 19.02 -2.34
CA VAL A 104 -3.15 18.54 -3.30
C VAL A 104 -3.56 17.10 -2.99
N LEU A 105 -2.60 16.20 -2.72
CA LEU A 105 -2.89 14.81 -2.39
C LEU A 105 -3.67 14.67 -1.07
N ILE A 106 -3.30 15.44 -0.06
CA ILE A 106 -3.97 15.44 1.24
C ILE A 106 -5.40 15.98 1.10
N VAL A 107 -5.59 17.11 0.43
CA VAL A 107 -6.91 17.71 0.19
C VAL A 107 -7.78 16.75 -0.62
N PHE A 108 -7.24 16.12 -1.65
CA PHE A 108 -7.96 15.14 -2.45
C PHE A 108 -8.37 13.91 -1.63
N ALA A 109 -7.47 13.34 -0.83
CA ALA A 109 -7.77 12.22 0.05
C ALA A 109 -8.87 12.56 1.09
N ILE A 110 -8.78 13.75 1.71
CA ILE A 110 -9.81 14.24 2.64
C ILE A 110 -11.14 14.42 1.91
N GLY A 111 -11.13 14.99 0.70
CA GLY A 111 -12.32 15.17 -0.12
C GLY A 111 -13.05 13.86 -0.40
N LEU A 112 -12.31 12.80 -0.76
CA LEU A 112 -12.88 11.46 -0.96
C LEU A 112 -13.50 10.89 0.32
N ILE A 113 -12.82 11.06 1.46
CA ILE A 113 -13.32 10.58 2.76
C ILE A 113 -14.60 11.33 3.16
N VAL A 114 -14.61 12.67 3.05
CA VAL A 114 -15.79 13.49 3.36
C VAL A 114 -16.96 13.12 2.44
N ALA A 115 -16.72 13.04 1.13
CA ALA A 115 -17.75 12.65 0.17
C ALA A 115 -18.32 11.26 0.48
N SER A 116 -17.48 10.29 0.87
CA SER A 116 -17.93 8.94 1.26
C SER A 116 -18.83 8.92 2.50
N ASN A 117 -18.59 9.83 3.46
CA ASN A 117 -19.41 9.95 4.66
C ASN A 117 -20.72 10.68 4.37
N VAL A 118 -20.69 11.73 3.53
CA VAL A 118 -21.89 12.49 3.14
C VAL A 118 -22.85 11.64 2.30
N LEU A 119 -22.31 10.86 1.35
CA LEU A 119 -23.12 9.98 0.49
C LEU A 119 -23.62 8.72 1.22
N GLN A 120 -23.13 8.44 2.43
CA GLN A 120 -23.42 7.22 3.21
C GLN A 120 -23.33 5.91 2.39
N SER A 121 -22.50 5.89 1.34
CA SER A 121 -22.38 4.78 0.40
C SER A 121 -21.09 4.00 0.65
N LEU A 122 -21.23 2.75 1.07
CA LEU A 122 -20.11 1.80 1.21
C LEU A 122 -19.44 1.52 -0.13
N SER A 123 -20.20 1.53 -1.24
CA SER A 123 -19.67 1.36 -2.60
C SER A 123 -18.74 2.51 -2.96
N PHE A 124 -19.15 3.77 -2.73
CA PHE A 124 -18.31 4.93 -3.00
C PHE A 124 -17.04 4.93 -2.13
N ARG A 125 -17.17 4.59 -0.84
CA ARG A 125 -16.00 4.46 0.06
C ARG A 125 -15.01 3.41 -0.44
N THR A 126 -15.51 2.23 -0.79
CA THR A 126 -14.67 1.12 -1.25
C THR A 126 -14.02 1.42 -2.60
N SER A 127 -14.77 2.01 -3.53
CA SER A 127 -14.28 2.38 -4.84
C SER A 127 -13.25 3.51 -4.76
N SER A 128 -13.52 4.59 -4.01
CA SER A 128 -12.59 5.71 -3.83
C SER A 128 -11.29 5.28 -3.15
N ASN A 129 -11.36 4.40 -2.14
CA ASN A 129 -10.16 3.86 -1.51
C ASN A 129 -9.34 2.99 -2.49
N ALA A 130 -10.00 2.11 -3.25
CA ALA A 130 -9.33 1.28 -4.25
C ALA A 130 -8.69 2.13 -5.35
N PHE A 131 -9.38 3.17 -5.83
CA PHE A 131 -8.85 4.13 -6.79
C PHE A 131 -7.60 4.82 -6.27
N TRP A 132 -7.62 5.26 -5.00
CA TRP A 132 -6.49 5.94 -4.39
C TRP A 132 -5.24 5.04 -4.28
N VAL A 133 -5.44 3.80 -3.83
CA VAL A 133 -4.39 2.79 -3.76
C VAL A 133 -3.85 2.48 -5.17
N ALA A 134 -4.72 2.38 -6.17
CA ALA A 134 -4.32 2.14 -7.55
C ALA A 134 -3.45 3.27 -8.10
N LEU A 135 -3.88 4.52 -7.93
CA LEU A 135 -3.16 5.71 -8.40
C LEU A 135 -1.76 5.78 -7.79
N LEU A 136 -1.65 5.69 -6.47
CA LEU A 136 -0.34 5.81 -5.80
C LEU A 136 0.56 4.59 -6.07
N SER A 137 -0.01 3.39 -6.21
CA SER A 137 0.76 2.22 -6.64
C SER A 137 1.29 2.37 -8.06
N ALA A 138 0.52 2.96 -8.98
CA ALA A 138 0.97 3.26 -10.33
C ALA A 138 2.11 4.28 -10.34
N MET A 139 2.02 5.33 -9.51
CA MET A 139 3.10 6.31 -9.35
C MET A 139 4.37 5.66 -8.80
N VAL A 140 4.27 4.82 -7.76
CA VAL A 140 5.43 4.06 -7.24
C VAL A 140 6.02 3.14 -8.31
N ALA A 141 5.18 2.42 -9.05
CA ALA A 141 5.63 1.56 -10.14
C ALA A 141 6.39 2.35 -11.20
N GLN A 142 5.88 3.53 -11.58
CA GLN A 142 6.53 4.43 -12.52
C GLN A 142 7.89 4.89 -11.99
N GLU A 143 7.99 5.30 -10.72
CA GLU A 143 9.27 5.70 -10.11
C GLU A 143 10.31 4.58 -10.18
N LEU A 144 9.93 3.36 -9.82
CA LEU A 144 10.82 2.19 -9.81
C LEU A 144 11.20 1.75 -11.23
N LEU A 145 10.25 1.57 -12.13
CA LEU A 145 10.49 1.06 -13.47
C LEU A 145 11.26 2.07 -14.34
N SER A 146 11.05 3.37 -14.13
CA SER A 146 11.79 4.40 -14.87
C SER A 146 13.19 4.66 -14.32
N ALA A 147 13.47 4.33 -13.06
CA ALA A 147 14.80 4.43 -12.47
C ALA A 147 15.65 3.16 -12.66
N ALA A 148 15.00 1.99 -12.82
CA ALA A 148 15.70 0.72 -12.80
C ALA A 148 16.63 0.52 -14.01
N ARG A 149 17.90 0.27 -13.71
CA ARG A 149 18.91 -0.12 -14.71
C ARG A 149 18.80 -1.61 -15.05
N PRO A 150 19.37 -2.07 -16.19
CA PRO A 150 19.26 -3.48 -16.61
C PRO A 150 19.72 -4.51 -15.58
N ARG A 151 20.69 -4.15 -14.72
CA ARG A 151 21.24 -5.01 -13.65
C ARG A 151 20.49 -4.91 -12.31
N GLU A 152 19.51 -4.02 -12.17
CA GLU A 152 18.74 -3.79 -10.93
C GLU A 152 17.46 -4.63 -10.91
N ILE A 153 17.63 -5.94 -10.71
CA ILE A 153 16.54 -6.90 -10.79
C ILE A 153 15.53 -6.65 -9.66
N ALA A 154 15.99 -6.43 -8.42
CA ALA A 154 15.10 -6.16 -7.28
C ALA A 154 14.20 -4.94 -7.52
N MET A 155 14.75 -3.87 -8.12
CA MET A 155 14.00 -2.66 -8.44
C MET A 155 12.94 -2.92 -9.51
N ARG A 156 13.28 -3.63 -10.60
CA ARG A 156 12.32 -3.96 -11.66
C ARG A 156 11.20 -4.86 -11.17
N VAL A 157 11.54 -5.91 -10.43
CA VAL A 157 10.55 -6.86 -9.87
C VAL A 157 9.62 -6.14 -8.90
N SER A 158 10.16 -5.28 -8.02
CA SER A 158 9.35 -4.44 -7.13
C SER A 158 8.44 -3.49 -7.92
N GLY A 159 8.96 -2.84 -8.97
CA GLY A 159 8.18 -1.98 -9.84
C GLY A 159 7.00 -2.69 -10.49
N TRP A 160 7.20 -3.90 -11.02
CA TRP A 160 6.12 -4.72 -11.56
C TRP A 160 5.12 -5.19 -10.50
N LEU A 161 5.57 -5.52 -9.30
CA LEU A 161 4.68 -5.85 -8.18
C LEU A 161 3.73 -4.69 -7.85
N TYR A 162 4.23 -3.45 -7.83
CA TYR A 162 3.40 -2.26 -7.68
C TYR A 162 2.50 -2.00 -8.89
N ALA A 163 2.97 -2.27 -10.11
CA ALA A 163 2.15 -2.13 -11.32
C ALA A 163 0.97 -3.12 -11.36
N ILE A 164 1.21 -4.38 -10.99
CA ILE A 164 0.15 -5.39 -10.88
C ILE A 164 -0.84 -5.00 -9.79
N SER A 165 -0.35 -4.50 -8.65
CA SER A 165 -1.22 -3.98 -7.58
C SER A 165 -2.08 -2.82 -8.07
N ALA A 166 -1.50 -1.88 -8.81
CA ALA A 166 -2.24 -0.76 -9.39
C ALA A 166 -3.36 -1.25 -10.31
N ALA A 167 -3.08 -2.21 -11.19
CA ALA A 167 -4.08 -2.78 -12.09
C ALA A 167 -5.20 -3.49 -11.32
N LEU A 168 -4.88 -4.31 -10.33
CA LEU A 168 -5.87 -5.04 -9.52
C LEU A 168 -6.79 -4.09 -8.74
N PHE A 169 -6.22 -3.07 -8.09
CA PHE A 169 -7.01 -2.08 -7.36
C PHE A 169 -7.82 -1.16 -8.28
N PHE A 170 -7.33 -0.88 -9.48
CA PHE A 170 -8.09 -0.14 -10.50
C PHE A 170 -9.30 -0.94 -10.99
N VAL A 171 -9.10 -2.23 -11.30
CA VAL A 171 -10.19 -3.14 -11.68
C VAL A 171 -11.21 -3.25 -10.55
N ARG A 172 -10.77 -3.38 -9.28
CA ARG A 172 -11.68 -3.37 -8.12
C ARG A 172 -12.47 -2.07 -8.03
N SER A 173 -11.80 -0.92 -8.16
CA SER A 173 -12.45 0.39 -8.11
C SER A 173 -13.57 0.50 -9.15
N PHE A 174 -13.26 0.10 -10.39
CA PHE A 174 -14.21 0.13 -11.49
C PHE A 174 -15.36 -0.85 -11.25
N ALA A 175 -15.07 -2.10 -10.89
CA ALA A 175 -16.08 -3.12 -10.64
C ALA A 175 -17.06 -2.73 -9.53
N VAL A 176 -16.57 -2.09 -8.46
CA VAL A 176 -17.42 -1.60 -7.37
C VAL A 176 -18.22 -0.36 -7.79
N ALA A 177 -17.67 0.50 -8.64
CA ALA A 177 -18.37 1.71 -9.10
C ALA A 177 -19.52 1.40 -10.08
N THR A 178 -19.41 0.32 -10.85
CA THR A 178 -20.42 -0.07 -11.86
C THR A 178 -21.39 -1.15 -11.37
N SER A 179 -21.20 -1.68 -10.16
CA SER A 179 -22.07 -2.73 -9.64
C SER A 179 -23.26 -2.11 -8.90
N ASP A 180 -24.47 -2.52 -9.29
CA ASP A 180 -25.71 -2.23 -8.54
C ASP A 180 -25.87 -3.13 -7.31
N ALA A 181 -24.98 -4.10 -7.12
CA ALA A 181 -25.01 -4.99 -5.97
C ALA A 181 -24.61 -4.22 -4.70
N THR A 182 -25.33 -4.49 -3.60
CA THR A 182 -24.94 -4.01 -2.28
C THR A 182 -23.56 -4.55 -1.94
N VAL A 183 -22.59 -3.66 -1.75
CA VAL A 183 -21.25 -4.04 -1.32
C VAL A 183 -21.36 -4.52 0.13
N ASP A 184 -21.24 -5.83 0.32
CA ASP A 184 -21.01 -6.42 1.63
C ASP A 184 -19.51 -6.71 1.78
N PRO A 185 -18.76 -5.88 2.56
CA PRO A 185 -17.33 -6.08 2.77
C PRO A 185 -16.99 -7.41 3.43
N TRP A 186 -17.96 -8.04 4.10
CA TRP A 186 -17.78 -9.24 4.91
C TRP A 186 -18.28 -10.51 4.22
N SER A 187 -18.81 -10.38 3.00
CA SER A 187 -19.23 -11.52 2.20
C SER A 187 -18.04 -12.45 1.86
N PRO A 188 -18.09 -13.74 2.25
CA PRO A 188 -17.03 -14.70 1.94
C PRO A 188 -16.88 -14.98 0.43
N ASP A 189 -17.95 -14.79 -0.33
CA ASP A 189 -17.98 -15.01 -1.79
C ASP A 189 -17.72 -13.72 -2.59
N GLY A 190 -17.43 -12.61 -1.90
CA GLY A 190 -17.17 -11.32 -2.51
C GLY A 190 -15.74 -11.13 -3.03
N GLN A 191 -15.43 -9.92 -3.51
CA GLN A 191 -14.08 -9.56 -3.94
C GLN A 191 -13.11 -9.26 -2.78
N THR A 192 -13.60 -9.13 -1.55
CA THR A 192 -12.78 -8.75 -0.38
C THR A 192 -11.73 -9.79 -0.01
N PRO A 193 -12.05 -11.10 0.12
CA PRO A 193 -11.06 -12.13 0.40
C PRO A 193 -9.90 -12.15 -0.59
N LEU A 194 -10.20 -12.03 -1.88
CA LEU A 194 -9.18 -11.98 -2.94
C LEU A 194 -8.22 -10.79 -2.74
N MET A 195 -8.74 -9.62 -2.36
CA MET A 195 -7.89 -8.46 -2.11
C MET A 195 -7.09 -8.56 -0.82
N LEU A 196 -7.62 -9.19 0.22
CA LEU A 196 -6.86 -9.47 1.45
C LEU A 196 -5.73 -10.46 1.16
N LEU A 197 -6.00 -11.53 0.40
CA LEU A 197 -4.97 -12.47 -0.05
C LEU A 197 -3.90 -11.79 -0.92
N TRP A 198 -4.32 -10.97 -1.89
CA TRP A 198 -3.40 -10.17 -2.68
C TRP A 198 -2.55 -9.27 -1.80
N TRP A 199 -3.17 -8.57 -0.84
CA TRP A 199 -2.47 -7.69 0.08
C TRP A 199 -1.46 -8.42 0.96
N LEU A 200 -1.78 -9.64 1.41
CA LEU A 200 -0.87 -10.51 2.15
C LEU A 200 0.37 -10.84 1.32
N CYS A 201 0.19 -11.31 0.09
CA CYS A 201 1.31 -11.60 -0.82
C CYS A 201 2.10 -10.33 -1.16
N PHE A 202 1.40 -9.23 -1.41
CA PHE A 202 1.98 -7.95 -1.76
C PHE A 202 2.84 -7.38 -0.63
N THR A 203 2.36 -7.37 0.63
CA THR A 203 3.14 -6.81 1.75
C THR A 203 4.45 -7.57 1.96
N MET A 204 4.42 -8.89 1.80
CA MET A 204 5.62 -9.73 1.90
C MET A 204 6.57 -9.47 0.73
N GLY A 205 6.05 -9.51 -0.50
CA GLY A 205 6.83 -9.26 -1.72
C GLY A 205 7.45 -7.86 -1.74
N ALA A 206 6.70 -6.83 -1.35
CA ALA A 206 7.19 -5.47 -1.28
C ALA A 206 8.29 -5.31 -0.23
N THR A 207 8.16 -5.97 0.93
CA THR A 207 9.18 -5.93 1.98
C THR A 207 10.46 -6.64 1.56
N LEU A 208 10.35 -7.82 0.94
CA LEU A 208 11.50 -8.52 0.37
C LEU A 208 12.17 -7.69 -0.73
N GLY A 209 11.37 -7.10 -1.63
CA GLY A 209 11.86 -6.20 -2.67
C GLY A 209 12.64 -5.01 -2.10
N MET A 210 12.12 -4.35 -1.06
CA MET A 210 12.81 -3.25 -0.37
C MET A 210 14.13 -3.68 0.27
N VAL A 211 14.15 -4.85 0.93
CA VAL A 211 15.38 -5.39 1.53
C VAL A 211 16.40 -5.70 0.44
N LEU A 212 16.01 -6.37 -0.64
CA LEU A 212 16.90 -6.69 -1.75
C LEU A 212 17.42 -5.42 -2.44
N MET A 213 16.58 -4.41 -2.65
CA MET A 213 17.00 -3.13 -3.22
C MET A 213 18.03 -2.41 -2.32
N ALA A 214 17.82 -2.41 -1.01
CA ALA A 214 18.79 -1.85 -0.07
C ALA A 214 20.11 -2.64 -0.09
N SER A 215 20.04 -3.98 -0.13
CA SER A 215 21.22 -4.85 -0.23
C SER A 215 21.99 -4.64 -1.54
N GLU A 216 21.31 -4.60 -2.69
CA GLU A 216 21.93 -4.32 -4.00
C GLU A 216 22.63 -2.95 -4.01
N ARG A 217 22.07 -1.96 -3.32
CA ARG A 217 22.68 -0.63 -3.20
C ARG A 217 23.96 -0.68 -2.35
N LEU A 218 23.91 -1.34 -1.19
CA LEU A 218 25.06 -1.50 -0.32
C LEU A 218 26.18 -2.29 -1.01
N GLN A 219 25.84 -3.33 -1.77
CA GLN A 219 26.81 -4.09 -2.57
C GLN A 219 27.50 -3.20 -3.61
N LYS A 220 26.77 -2.33 -4.31
CA LYS A 220 27.38 -1.38 -5.25
C LYS A 220 28.30 -0.37 -4.59
N GLU A 221 27.95 0.11 -3.40
CA GLU A 221 28.79 1.02 -2.62
C GLU A 221 30.08 0.33 -2.13
N LEU A 222 30.02 -0.99 -1.86
CA LEU A 222 31.20 -1.80 -1.51
C LEU A 222 32.08 -2.16 -2.72
N ASP A 223 31.48 -2.51 -3.86
CA ASP A 223 32.20 -2.93 -5.09
C ASP A 223 32.88 -1.75 -5.80
N HIS A 224 32.40 -0.53 -5.57
CA HIS A 224 33.02 0.70 -6.05
C HIS A 224 33.33 1.64 -4.88
N PRO A 225 34.38 1.33 -4.08
CA PRO A 225 34.85 2.20 -3.01
C PRO A 225 35.60 3.37 -3.65
N SER A 226 34.87 4.25 -4.34
CA SER A 226 35.46 5.42 -4.95
C SER A 226 35.69 6.46 -3.84
N TRP A 227 36.96 6.59 -3.44
CA TRP A 227 37.62 7.70 -2.73
C TRP A 227 37.10 8.06 -1.33
N ALA A 228 37.57 7.32 -0.32
CA ALA A 228 37.86 7.94 0.98
C ALA A 228 39.20 8.67 0.91
#